data_AF-A0A961VXY5-F1
#
_entry.id   AF-A0A961VXY5-F1
#
_cell.length_a   1.000
_cell.length_b   1.000
_cell.length_c   1.000
_cell.angle_alpha   90.00
_cell.angle_beta   90.00
_cell.angle_gamma   90.00
#
_symmetry.space_group_name_H-M   'P 1'
#
loop_
_entity.id
_entity.type
_entity.pdbx_description
1 polymer ?
#
loop_
_entity_poly.entity_id
_entity_poly.type
_entity_poly.pdbx_seq_one_letter_code
_entity_poly.pdbx_strand_id
1 'polypeptide(L)'
;MNFAKALKQALVSGAAVLLSGGGAMAMGGGGNGAVDPFFYLLMVFVMAIFVGYYVVWSVTPALHTPLMSVTNAISSVIVVGALLAVGVKGVASGSTAAQIFGFLALIMASVNIFGGFLVTQRMLAMYKKKEKK
;
A
#
# COMPACT_ATOMS: atom_id res chain seq x y z
N MET A 1 28.81 18.63 6.96
CA MET A 1 27.51 18.49 7.66
C MET A 1 26.51 17.96 6.64
N ASN A 2 26.27 16.66 6.69
CA ASN A 2 26.31 15.84 5.48
C ASN A 2 24.92 15.58 4.88
N PHE A 3 24.81 15.67 3.55
CA PHE A 3 23.60 15.32 2.75
C PHE A 3 22.99 13.96 3.13
N ALA A 4 23.82 12.99 3.50
CA ALA A 4 23.38 11.69 4.02
C ALA A 4 22.59 11.77 5.34
N LYS A 5 22.90 12.74 6.22
CA LYS A 5 22.10 13.05 7.42
C LYS A 5 20.77 13.68 7.02
N ALA A 6 20.75 14.57 6.04
CA ALA A 6 19.51 15.18 5.54
C ALA A 6 18.56 14.15 4.90
N LEU A 7 19.09 13.22 4.09
CA LEU A 7 18.30 12.15 3.48
C LEU A 7 17.74 11.17 4.54
N LYS A 8 18.56 10.79 5.54
CA LYS A 8 18.08 10.00 6.68
C LYS A 8 17.02 10.74 7.48
N GLN A 9 17.22 12.03 7.75
CA GLN A 9 16.27 12.85 8.49
C GLN A 9 14.95 13.02 7.72
N ALA A 10 15.00 13.17 6.39
CA ALA A 10 13.81 13.26 5.54
C ALA A 10 13.03 11.94 5.49
N LEU A 11 13.72 10.80 5.39
CA LEU A 11 13.09 9.47 5.46
C LEU A 11 12.48 9.20 6.84
N VAL A 12 13.20 9.53 7.92
CA VAL A 12 12.71 9.36 9.29
C VAL A 12 11.56 10.33 9.58
N SER A 13 11.62 11.57 9.10
CA SER A 13 10.54 12.55 9.24
C SER A 13 9.30 12.16 8.43
N GLY A 14 9.45 11.71 7.18
CA GLY A 14 8.35 11.22 6.36
C GLY A 14 7.66 9.98 6.95
N ALA A 15 8.44 9.04 7.47
CA ALA A 15 7.91 7.90 8.21
C ALA A 15 7.23 8.33 9.52
N ALA A 16 7.80 9.30 10.25
CA ALA A 16 7.22 9.85 11.47
C ALA A 16 5.90 10.60 11.20
N VAL A 17 5.75 11.30 10.07
CA VAL A 17 4.50 11.95 9.64
C VAL A 17 3.41 10.94 9.31
N LEU A 18 3.78 9.78 8.76
CA LEU A 18 2.85 8.66 8.54
C LEU A 18 2.45 7.98 9.87
N LEU A 19 3.39 7.89 10.82
CA LEU A 19 3.19 7.29 12.15
C LEU A 19 2.47 8.20 13.15
N SER A 20 2.58 9.53 13.03
CA SER A 20 1.93 10.50 13.91
C SER A 20 0.47 10.79 13.54
N GLY A 21 -0.08 10.06 12.57
CA GLY A 21 -1.36 10.41 11.95
C GLY A 21 -1.30 11.69 11.10
N GLY A 22 -0.12 12.28 10.90
CA GLY A 22 0.08 13.49 10.10
C GLY A 22 -0.28 13.32 8.61
N GLY A 23 -0.25 12.09 8.09
CA GLY A 23 -0.81 11.76 6.77
C GLY A 23 -2.32 11.98 6.67
N ALA A 24 -3.07 11.86 7.78
CA ALA A 24 -4.49 12.20 7.86
C ALA A 24 -4.73 13.70 8.03
N MET A 25 -3.77 14.44 8.59
CA MET A 25 -3.87 15.88 8.85
C MET A 25 -3.54 16.76 7.62
N ALA A 26 -2.94 16.20 6.56
CA ALA A 26 -2.46 16.98 5.41
C ALA A 26 -3.47 17.12 4.25
N MET A 27 -4.67 16.50 4.34
CA MET A 27 -5.74 16.63 3.33
C MET A 27 -7.11 16.97 3.93
N GLY A 28 -7.15 17.82 4.97
CA GLY A 28 -8.39 18.37 5.51
C GLY A 28 -8.43 19.87 5.32
N GLY A 29 -9.16 20.34 4.32
CA GLY A 29 -9.56 21.73 4.21
C GLY A 29 -10.20 22.21 5.53
N GLY A 30 -9.90 23.46 5.89
CA GLY A 30 -10.33 24.08 7.12
C GLY A 30 -11.85 23.95 7.36
N GLY A 31 -12.21 23.52 8.56
CA GLY A 31 -13.58 23.50 9.05
C GLY A 31 -13.60 23.33 10.56
N ASN A 32 -14.20 24.30 11.26
CA ASN A 32 -14.27 24.41 12.71
C ASN A 32 -15.07 23.25 13.37
N GLY A 33 -14.37 22.16 13.67
CA GLY A 33 -14.87 21.08 14.52
C GLY A 33 -13.86 19.96 14.51
N ALA A 34 -13.13 19.75 15.61
CA ALA A 34 -12.16 18.68 15.71
C ALA A 34 -12.87 17.33 15.64
N VAL A 35 -13.00 16.77 14.44
CA VAL A 35 -13.47 15.39 14.24
C VAL A 35 -12.38 14.48 14.77
N ASP A 36 -12.74 13.55 15.66
CA ASP A 36 -11.80 12.60 16.22
C ASP A 36 -11.11 11.81 15.09
N PRO A 37 -9.77 11.65 15.10
CA PRO A 37 -9.05 10.95 14.03
C PRO A 37 -9.60 9.55 13.76
N PHE A 38 -10.12 8.86 14.78
CA PHE A 38 -10.76 7.57 14.62
C PHE A 38 -12.01 7.62 13.73
N PHE A 39 -12.93 8.56 14.00
CA PHE A 39 -14.15 8.71 13.21
C PHE A 39 -13.85 9.15 11.78
N TYR A 40 -12.84 9.98 11.59
CA TYR A 40 -12.35 10.35 10.25
C TYR A 40 -11.83 9.14 9.48
N LEU A 41 -10.96 8.32 10.08
CA LEU A 41 -10.44 7.09 9.47
C LEU A 41 -11.56 6.07 9.18
N LEU A 42 -12.56 5.98 10.07
CA LEU A 42 -13.73 5.14 9.88
C LEU A 42 -14.57 5.61 8.68
N MET A 43 -14.78 6.92 8.51
CA MET A 43 -15.47 7.47 7.34
C MET A 43 -14.71 7.16 6.04
N VAL A 44 -13.39 7.36 6.02
CA VAL A 44 -12.54 7.01 4.86
C VAL A 44 -12.61 5.51 4.56
N PHE A 45 -12.58 4.65 5.58
CA PHE A 45 -12.71 3.20 5.43
C PHE A 45 -14.04 2.80 4.80
N VAL A 46 -15.17 3.32 5.33
CA VAL A 46 -16.50 3.03 4.79
C VAL A 46 -16.64 3.54 3.35
N MET A 47 -16.15 4.75 3.06
CA MET A 47 -16.14 5.28 1.69
C MET A 47 -15.29 4.42 0.74
N ALA A 48 -14.13 3.94 1.18
CA ALA A 48 -13.29 3.06 0.39
C ALA A 48 -13.98 1.72 0.06
N ILE A 49 -14.78 1.17 0.98
CA ILE A 49 -15.58 -0.05 0.72
C ILE A 49 -16.60 0.20 -0.40
N PHE A 50 -17.35 1.31 -0.34
CA PHE A 50 -18.32 1.64 -1.38
C PHE A 50 -17.64 1.79 -2.75
N VAL A 51 -16.55 2.54 -2.82
CA VAL A 51 -15.78 2.72 -4.06
C VAL A 51 -15.28 1.36 -4.57
N GLY A 52 -14.71 0.52 -3.71
CA GLY A 52 -14.24 -0.82 -4.09
C GLY A 52 -15.34 -1.71 -4.66
N TYR A 53 -16.53 -1.69 -4.04
CA TYR A 53 -17.70 -2.46 -4.51
C TYR A 53 -18.12 -2.03 -5.93
N TYR A 54 -18.31 -0.72 -6.16
CA TYR A 54 -18.72 -0.21 -7.47
C TYR A 54 -17.67 -0.44 -8.57
N VAL A 55 -16.39 -0.36 -8.23
CA VAL A 55 -15.29 -0.62 -9.17
C VAL A 55 -15.28 -2.08 -9.64
N VAL A 56 -15.50 -3.04 -8.73
CA VAL A 56 -15.50 -4.47 -9.10
C VAL A 56 -16.78 -4.87 -9.83
N TRP A 57 -17.93 -4.28 -9.50
CA TRP A 57 -19.20 -4.58 -10.17
C TRP A 57 -19.29 -4.07 -11.61
N SER A 58 -18.43 -3.13 -12.01
CA SER A 58 -18.45 -2.52 -13.34
C SER A 58 -17.63 -3.29 -14.38
N VAL A 59 -17.28 -4.55 -14.13
CA VAL A 59 -16.44 -5.38 -15.03
C VAL A 59 -17.23 -6.40 -15.82
N THR A 60 -16.80 -6.68 -17.05
CA THR A 60 -17.44 -7.69 -17.91
C THR A 60 -17.14 -9.12 -17.41
N PRO A 61 -18.09 -10.08 -17.51
CA PRO A 61 -17.97 -11.45 -16.98
C PRO A 61 -16.69 -12.24 -17.39
N ALA A 62 -16.13 -11.97 -18.56
CA ALA A 62 -14.90 -12.61 -19.04
C ALA A 62 -13.64 -12.22 -18.23
N LEU A 63 -13.71 -11.15 -17.43
CA LEU A 63 -12.57 -10.57 -16.72
C LEU A 63 -12.55 -10.89 -15.23
N HIS A 64 -13.49 -11.67 -14.68
CA HIS A 64 -13.47 -12.01 -13.24
C HIS A 64 -12.21 -12.80 -12.87
N THR A 65 -11.72 -13.68 -13.73
CA THR A 65 -10.49 -14.46 -13.49
C THR A 65 -9.23 -13.57 -13.54
N PRO A 66 -9.04 -12.69 -14.55
CA PRO A 66 -8.01 -11.65 -14.50
C PRO A 66 -8.13 -10.70 -13.29
N LEU A 67 -9.34 -10.30 -12.92
CA LEU A 67 -9.59 -9.38 -11.81
C LEU A 67 -9.25 -10.03 -10.46
N MET A 68 -9.47 -11.34 -10.33
CA MET A 68 -9.02 -12.10 -9.17
C MET A 68 -7.50 -12.06 -9.02
N SER A 69 -6.76 -12.13 -10.13
CA SER A 69 -5.29 -12.01 -10.12
C SER A 69 -4.82 -10.58 -9.79
N VAL A 70 -5.51 -9.56 -10.28
CA VAL A 70 -5.21 -8.15 -9.97
C VAL A 70 -5.46 -7.83 -8.50
N THR A 71 -6.59 -8.28 -7.95
CA THR A 71 -6.91 -8.08 -6.52
C THR A 71 -5.92 -8.81 -5.61
N ASN A 72 -5.39 -9.96 -6.04
CA ASN A 72 -4.27 -10.61 -5.35
C ASN A 72 -3.01 -9.71 -5.34
N ALA A 73 -2.66 -9.07 -6.45
CA ALA A 73 -1.54 -8.13 -6.49
C ALA A 73 -1.77 -6.89 -5.61
N ILE A 74 -2.99 -6.30 -5.65
CA ILE A 74 -3.36 -5.10 -4.87
C ILE A 74 -3.29 -5.35 -3.36
N SER A 75 -3.57 -6.58 -2.90
CA SER A 75 -3.45 -6.96 -1.49
C SER A 75 -2.04 -6.73 -0.90
N SER A 76 -1.04 -6.58 -1.76
CA SER A 76 0.35 -6.30 -1.38
C SER A 76 0.61 -4.89 -0.85
N VAL A 77 -0.42 -4.09 -0.55
CA VAL A 77 -0.29 -2.81 0.18
C VAL A 77 0.45 -2.97 1.53
N ILE A 78 0.50 -4.20 2.05
CA ILE A 78 1.28 -4.63 3.22
C ILE A 78 2.77 -4.24 3.11
N VAL A 79 3.32 -4.07 1.89
CA VAL A 79 4.70 -3.60 1.68
C VAL A 79 4.98 -2.27 2.39
N VAL A 80 3.99 -1.38 2.50
CA VAL A 80 4.13 -0.10 3.22
C VAL A 80 4.40 -0.36 4.71
N GLY A 81 3.68 -1.30 5.32
CA GLY A 81 3.90 -1.70 6.72
C GLY A 81 5.26 -2.38 6.92
N ALA A 82 5.69 -3.23 5.98
CA ALA A 82 6.99 -3.88 6.03
C ALA A 82 8.15 -2.88 5.92
N LEU A 83 8.03 -1.87 5.05
CA LEU A 83 9.02 -0.79 4.93
C LEU A 83 9.10 0.06 6.20
N LEU A 84 7.98 0.32 6.87
CA LEU A 84 7.98 1.00 8.17
C LEU A 84 8.66 0.15 9.25
N ALA A 85 8.41 -1.17 9.28
CA ALA A 85 9.02 -2.08 10.25
C ALA A 85 10.55 -2.20 10.09
N VAL A 86 11.07 -2.16 8.86
CA VAL A 86 12.52 -2.23 8.57
C VAL A 86 13.20 -0.85 8.66
N GLY A 87 12.51 0.21 8.24
CA GLY A 87 13.06 1.56 8.07
C GLY A 87 13.17 2.36 9.37
N VAL A 88 12.37 2.05 10.39
CA VAL A 88 12.40 2.77 11.66
C VAL A 88 13.53 2.24 12.55
N LYS A 89 14.76 2.67 12.26
CA LYS A 89 15.93 2.45 13.14
C LYS A 89 15.98 3.38 14.35
N GLY A 90 14.95 4.21 14.59
CA GLY A 90 15.06 5.39 15.46
C GLY A 90 13.97 5.64 16.52
N VAL A 91 12.93 4.80 16.63
CA VAL A 91 11.81 5.08 17.58
C VAL A 91 11.82 4.20 18.83
N ALA A 92 12.47 3.03 18.80
CA ALA A 92 12.61 2.23 20.01
C ALA A 92 13.94 1.49 20.00
N SER A 93 14.68 1.62 21.10
CA SER A 93 15.69 0.65 21.48
C SER A 93 15.00 -0.72 21.63
N GLY A 94 15.13 -1.60 20.63
CA GLY A 94 14.54 -2.94 20.63
C GLY A 94 13.46 -3.09 19.55
N SER A 95 13.46 -4.09 18.68
CA SER A 95 13.98 -5.45 18.78
C SER A 95 14.49 -5.87 17.40
N THR A 96 15.66 -6.52 17.33
CA THR A 96 16.17 -7.17 16.11
C THR A 96 15.10 -8.04 15.44
N ALA A 97 14.14 -8.57 16.22
CA ALA A 97 12.99 -9.30 15.71
C ALA A 97 12.12 -8.48 14.76
N ALA A 98 11.79 -7.22 15.06
CA ALA A 98 10.94 -6.39 14.20
C ALA A 98 11.60 -6.13 12.83
N GLN A 99 12.92 -5.97 12.80
CA GLN A 99 13.68 -5.81 11.56
C GLN A 99 13.77 -7.12 10.78
N ILE A 100 13.96 -8.26 11.46
CA ILE A 100 13.97 -9.59 10.82
C ILE A 100 12.59 -9.90 10.23
N PHE A 101 11.51 -9.74 11.00
CA PHE A 101 10.15 -9.98 10.54
C PHE A 101 9.74 -8.98 9.46
N GLY A 102 10.12 -7.71 9.57
CA GLY A 102 9.89 -6.71 8.53
C GLY A 102 10.62 -7.05 7.23
N PHE A 103 11.85 -7.54 7.31
CA PHE A 103 12.62 -7.98 6.13
C PHE A 103 11.98 -9.22 5.48
N LEU A 104 11.54 -10.19 6.29
CA LEU A 104 10.83 -11.36 5.80
C LEU A 104 9.49 -10.99 5.14
N ALA A 105 8.75 -10.06 5.76
CA ALA A 105 7.51 -9.51 5.24
C ALA A 105 7.73 -8.75 3.92
N LEU A 106 8.86 -8.04 3.78
CA LEU A 106 9.22 -7.35 2.54
C LEU A 106 9.45 -8.34 1.39
N ILE A 107 10.16 -9.44 1.65
CA ILE A 107 10.38 -10.52 0.68
C ILE A 107 9.02 -11.13 0.27
N MET A 108 8.18 -11.50 1.23
CA MET A 108 6.85 -12.07 0.94
C MET A 108 5.96 -11.09 0.17
N ALA A 109 5.95 -9.81 0.55
CA ALA A 109 5.20 -8.78 -0.16
C ALA A 109 5.69 -8.64 -1.62
N SER A 110 7.01 -8.66 -1.85
CA SER A 110 7.57 -8.59 -3.20
C SER A 110 7.13 -9.75 -4.08
N VAL A 111 7.08 -10.98 -3.56
CA VAL A 111 6.63 -12.16 -4.31
C VAL A 111 5.15 -12.01 -4.72
N ASN A 112 4.31 -11.46 -3.83
CA ASN A 112 2.90 -11.24 -4.14
C ASN A 112 2.70 -10.15 -5.23
N ILE A 113 3.48 -9.06 -5.16
CA ILE A 113 3.50 -8.01 -6.19
C ILE A 113 3.91 -8.61 -7.54
N PHE A 114 5.12 -9.17 -7.63
CA PHE A 114 5.66 -9.64 -8.90
C PHE A 114 4.90 -10.86 -9.44
N GLY A 115 4.53 -11.80 -8.58
CA GLY A 115 3.75 -12.98 -8.94
C GLY A 115 2.35 -12.62 -9.43
N GLY A 116 1.65 -11.73 -8.71
CA GLY A 116 0.31 -11.28 -9.09
C GLY A 116 0.30 -10.55 -10.44
N PHE A 117 1.27 -9.67 -10.69
CA PHE A 117 1.35 -8.95 -11.97
C PHE A 117 1.79 -9.84 -13.14
N LEU A 118 2.72 -10.78 -12.94
CA LEU A 118 3.18 -11.69 -14.00
C LEU A 118 2.03 -12.62 -14.46
N VAL A 119 1.29 -13.19 -13.51
CA VAL A 119 0.14 -14.06 -13.82
C VAL A 119 -0.97 -13.27 -14.53
N THR A 120 -1.26 -12.05 -14.07
CA THR A 120 -2.24 -11.18 -14.73
C THR A 120 -1.85 -10.87 -16.18
N GLN A 121 -0.58 -10.56 -16.44
CA GLN A 121 -0.10 -10.31 -17.80
C GLN A 121 -0.21 -11.55 -18.70
N ARG A 122 0.08 -12.75 -18.16
CA ARG A 122 -0.12 -14.00 -18.89
C ARG A 122 -1.60 -14.27 -19.21
N MET A 123 -2.50 -13.93 -18.28
CA MET A 123 -3.94 -14.07 -18.49
C MET A 123 -4.48 -13.08 -19.53
N LEU A 124 -4.02 -11.83 -19.51
CA LEU A 124 -4.42 -10.80 -20.48
C LEU A 124 -3.77 -10.99 -21.86
N ALA A 125 -2.58 -11.58 -21.92
CA ALA A 125 -1.91 -11.92 -23.18
C ALA A 125 -2.70 -12.95 -24.00
N MET A 126 -3.50 -13.81 -23.37
CA MET A 126 -4.37 -14.77 -24.04
C MET A 126 -5.60 -14.12 -24.70
N TYR A 127 -5.92 -12.87 -24.35
CA TYR A 127 -7.00 -12.08 -24.98
C TYR A 127 -6.48 -11.13 -26.07
N LYS A 128 -5.17 -11.03 -26.28
CA LYS A 128 -4.61 -10.34 -27.46
C LYS A 128 -4.76 -11.22 -28.69
N LYS A 129 -5.51 -10.74 -29.68
CA LYS A 129 -5.60 -11.34 -31.01
C LYS A 129 -4.18 -11.46 -31.58
N LYS A 130 -3.75 -12.67 -31.97
CA LYS A 130 -2.50 -12.87 -32.73
C LYS A 130 -2.49 -11.90 -33.90
N GLU A 131 -1.47 -11.05 -34.01
CA GLU A 131 -1.21 -10.34 -35.26
C GLU A 131 -1.07 -11.39 -36.36
N LYS A 132 -1.95 -11.32 -37.37
CA LYS A 132 -1.80 -12.08 -38.61
C LYS A 132 -0.53 -11.56 -39.29
N LYS A 133 0.51 -12.39 -39.33
CA LYS A 133 1.48 -12.33 -40.42
C LYS A 133 0.87 -12.99 -41.65
#